data_AF-A0AAW1NQA1-F1
#
_entry.id   AF-A0AAW1NQA1-F1
#
_cell.length_a   1.000
_cell.length_b   1.000
_cell.length_c   1.000
_cell.angle_alpha   90.00
_cell.angle_beta   90.00
_cell.angle_gamma   90.00
#
_symmetry.space_group_name_H-M   'P 1'
#
loop_
_entity.id
_entity.type
_entity.pdbx_description
1 polymer ?
#
loop_
_entity_poly.entity_id
_entity_poly.type
_entity_poly.pdbx_seq_one_letter_code
_entity_poly.pdbx_strand_id
1 'polypeptide(L)'
;MEPLRQALQHPSHTDDPPHSTTAASPAGTQPAVGSGHGAPAQMHPAGQILASPAVRKLARDVGVALASVPGTGPSGRVTKEDVQACSTHQAAATADTPSSSESPAPAPASLSPEHRPLRGYRRAMVAAMTAAAAVPHCHFFDDIGVDELMRMREALQGSSQLAGQRLTLLPLLIKALSLVLLDHEELNSSLGEDGASIIVHRRHNIGVAMATPSGLVVSKH
;
A
#
# COMPACT_ATOMS: atom_id res chain seq x y z
N MET A 1 -29.90 36.81 -58.14
CA MET A 1 -28.76 35.92 -57.83
C MET A 1 -29.32 34.60 -57.34
N GLU A 2 -29.81 33.80 -58.27
CA GLU A 2 -30.12 32.36 -58.12
C GLU A 2 -28.88 31.53 -58.54
N PRO A 3 -28.85 30.18 -58.45
CA PRO A 3 -29.94 29.22 -58.19
C PRO A 3 -29.58 28.15 -57.13
N LEU A 4 -30.22 26.97 -57.23
CA LEU A 4 -29.77 25.64 -56.76
C LEU A 4 -29.98 25.25 -55.28
N ARG A 5 -31.25 25.23 -54.86
CA ARG A 5 -31.75 24.15 -53.99
C ARG A 5 -32.29 22.99 -54.85
N GLN A 6 -31.50 21.94 -55.13
CA GLN A 6 -31.94 20.52 -55.24
C GLN A 6 -30.86 19.58 -55.83
N ALA A 7 -30.40 18.62 -55.01
CA ALA A 7 -29.81 17.30 -55.32
C ALA A 7 -29.59 16.60 -53.94
N LEU A 8 -29.98 15.36 -53.65
CA LEU A 8 -29.46 14.06 -54.16
C LEU A 8 -27.95 13.89 -53.83
N GLN A 9 -27.46 12.87 -53.10
CA GLN A 9 -28.05 11.62 -52.55
C GLN A 9 -27.34 11.17 -51.24
N HIS A 10 -27.88 10.15 -50.56
CA HIS A 10 -27.11 9.30 -49.61
C HIS A 10 -26.19 8.31 -50.36
N PRO A 11 -25.07 7.89 -49.74
CA PRO A 11 -24.99 6.55 -49.11
C PRO A 11 -24.67 6.69 -47.61
N SER A 12 -25.18 5.92 -46.64
CA SER A 12 -25.57 4.50 -46.50
C SER A 12 -24.42 3.55 -46.13
N HIS A 13 -24.52 2.99 -44.91
CA HIS A 13 -23.78 1.85 -44.34
C HIS A 13 -22.24 1.79 -44.37
N THR A 14 -21.68 1.64 -43.17
CA THR A 14 -20.69 0.59 -42.88
C THR A 14 -21.35 -0.40 -41.90
N ASP A 15 -20.86 -1.65 -41.86
CA ASP A 15 -21.46 -2.76 -41.12
C ASP A 15 -21.23 -2.75 -39.58
N ASP A 16 -22.14 -3.48 -38.92
CA ASP A 16 -22.10 -4.00 -37.55
C ASP A 16 -21.39 -5.40 -37.55
N PRO A 17 -21.31 -6.18 -36.44
CA PRO A 17 -21.28 -5.89 -35.01
C PRO A 17 -20.02 -6.61 -34.40
N PRO A 18 -20.09 -7.43 -33.34
CA PRO A 18 -20.68 -7.26 -32.00
C PRO A 18 -19.63 -7.35 -30.87
N HIS A 19 -19.94 -6.84 -29.67
CA HIS A 19 -19.58 -7.57 -28.45
C HIS A 19 -20.71 -7.54 -27.40
N SER A 20 -21.05 -8.74 -26.94
CA SER A 20 -22.24 -9.11 -26.17
C SER A 20 -22.26 -8.63 -24.71
N THR A 21 -23.47 -8.36 -24.22
CA THR A 21 -23.77 -8.08 -22.79
C THR A 21 -23.85 -9.35 -21.92
N THR A 22 -23.65 -9.20 -20.61
CA THR A 22 -23.93 -10.17 -19.52
C THR A 22 -23.86 -9.36 -18.20
N ALA A 23 -24.99 -8.99 -17.59
CA ALA A 23 -25.62 -9.63 -16.41
C ALA A 23 -24.81 -9.53 -15.08
N ALA A 24 -25.37 -9.35 -13.88
CA ALA A 24 -26.72 -8.97 -13.41
C ALA A 24 -26.68 -8.56 -11.90
N SER A 25 -27.81 -8.10 -11.32
CA SER A 25 -28.04 -7.97 -9.86
C SER A 25 -28.39 -9.34 -9.21
N PRO A 26 -28.45 -9.58 -7.86
CA PRO A 26 -28.99 -8.70 -6.79
C PRO A 26 -28.18 -8.71 -5.45
N ALA A 27 -28.81 -8.65 -4.25
CA ALA A 27 -28.17 -8.33 -2.95
C ALA A 27 -28.73 -9.07 -1.69
N GLY A 28 -27.98 -9.10 -0.55
CA GLY A 28 -28.54 -9.13 0.84
C GLY A 28 -27.94 -10.06 1.95
N THR A 29 -27.73 -9.49 3.17
CA THR A 29 -27.93 -10.10 4.55
C THR A 29 -26.77 -10.91 5.27
N GLN A 30 -26.90 -11.20 6.60
CA GLN A 30 -25.82 -11.41 7.64
C GLN A 30 -25.78 -12.80 8.44
N PRO A 31 -25.51 -12.98 9.79
CA PRO A 31 -24.27 -13.59 10.42
C PRO A 31 -24.38 -14.67 11.58
N ALA A 32 -23.28 -15.31 12.12
CA ALA A 32 -23.20 -16.11 13.42
C ALA A 32 -21.76 -16.60 13.92
N VAL A 33 -21.60 -17.30 15.09
CA VAL A 33 -20.31 -17.67 15.85
C VAL A 33 -20.30 -19.00 16.73
N GLY A 34 -19.15 -19.54 17.26
CA GLY A 34 -19.03 -20.72 18.24
C GLY A 34 -17.60 -21.25 18.70
N SER A 35 -17.42 -22.16 19.72
CA SER A 35 -16.09 -22.67 20.30
C SER A 35 -16.09 -23.97 21.22
N GLY A 36 -14.93 -24.61 21.59
CA GLY A 36 -14.77 -25.82 22.50
C GLY A 36 -13.31 -26.30 22.91
N HIS A 37 -13.08 -27.34 23.77
CA HIS A 37 -11.75 -27.76 24.39
C HIS A 37 -11.53 -29.29 24.70
N GLY A 38 -10.28 -29.77 24.98
CA GLY A 38 -9.88 -31.19 25.26
C GLY A 38 -8.59 -31.42 26.12
N ALA A 39 -8.06 -32.67 26.27
CA ALA A 39 -7.04 -33.09 27.30
C ALA A 39 -6.09 -34.32 26.94
N PRO A 40 -5.02 -34.65 27.72
CA PRO A 40 -3.91 -35.61 27.38
C PRO A 40 -3.72 -36.87 28.32
N ALA A 41 -2.55 -37.58 28.29
CA ALA A 41 -2.22 -38.86 29.01
C ALA A 41 -0.71 -39.06 29.40
N GLN A 42 -0.32 -40.22 30.00
CA GLN A 42 1.00 -40.51 30.68
C GLN A 42 1.52 -42.00 30.53
N MET A 43 2.81 -42.35 30.80
CA MET A 43 3.33 -43.78 30.82
C MET A 43 4.71 -44.06 31.54
N HIS A 44 5.57 -45.01 31.07
CA HIS A 44 6.59 -45.77 31.86
C HIS A 44 7.81 -46.40 31.08
N PRO A 45 8.85 -46.95 31.78
CA PRO A 45 10.04 -47.71 31.27
C PRO A 45 9.88 -49.27 31.40
N ALA A 46 10.85 -50.22 31.34
CA ALA A 46 12.34 -50.28 31.34
C ALA A 46 12.88 -51.60 30.65
N GLY A 47 14.20 -51.89 30.58
CA GLY A 47 14.69 -53.18 30.00
C GLY A 47 16.21 -53.55 30.10
N GLN A 48 16.70 -54.43 29.21
CA GLN A 48 18.12 -54.88 29.06
C GLN A 48 18.39 -55.49 27.65
N ILE A 49 19.63 -55.43 27.09
CA ILE A 49 19.78 -55.28 25.61
C ILE A 49 20.87 -56.08 24.87
N LEU A 50 20.41 -57.07 24.09
CA LEU A 50 20.99 -57.37 22.78
C LEU A 50 20.28 -56.51 21.72
N ALA A 51 21.00 -55.87 20.79
CA ALA A 51 20.39 -55.09 19.70
C ALA A 51 21.21 -55.14 18.41
N SER A 52 20.55 -55.19 17.26
CA SER A 52 21.22 -55.17 15.93
C SER A 52 21.78 -53.77 15.61
N PRO A 53 22.78 -53.64 14.71
CA PRO A 53 23.40 -52.34 14.41
C PRO A 53 22.42 -51.29 13.88
N ALA A 54 21.42 -51.69 13.10
CA ALA A 54 20.38 -50.80 12.59
C ALA A 54 19.51 -50.22 13.72
N VAL A 55 19.04 -51.07 14.65
CA VAL A 55 18.28 -50.64 15.84
C VAL A 55 19.16 -49.77 16.76
N ARG A 56 20.45 -50.10 16.89
CA ARG A 56 21.43 -49.32 17.67
C ARG A 56 21.86 -48.00 16.98
N LYS A 57 21.53 -47.82 15.70
CA LYS A 57 21.57 -46.51 15.04
C LYS A 57 20.27 -45.76 15.31
N LEU A 58 19.12 -46.36 15.01
CA LEU A 58 17.80 -45.77 15.22
C LEU A 58 17.59 -45.25 16.65
N ALA A 59 18.00 -46.01 17.67
CA ALA A 59 17.89 -45.58 19.07
C ALA A 59 18.74 -44.34 19.40
N ARG A 60 19.87 -44.11 18.71
CA ARG A 60 20.64 -42.86 18.83
C ARG A 60 20.02 -41.73 17.99
N ASP A 61 19.59 -42.04 16.77
CA ASP A 61 18.93 -41.09 15.87
C ASP A 61 17.59 -40.57 16.46
N VAL A 62 16.95 -41.33 17.36
CA VAL A 62 15.69 -40.98 18.10
C VAL A 62 15.96 -40.67 19.59
N GLY A 63 17.22 -40.69 20.06
CA GLY A 63 17.61 -40.30 21.41
C GLY A 63 17.27 -41.26 22.57
N VAL A 64 16.64 -42.41 22.30
CA VAL A 64 16.21 -43.37 23.34
C VAL A 64 17.40 -44.18 23.87
N ALA A 65 17.62 -44.11 25.18
CA ALA A 65 18.57 -44.99 25.87
C ALA A 65 18.07 -46.44 25.81
N LEU A 66 18.73 -47.28 25.01
CA LEU A 66 18.44 -48.71 24.91
C LEU A 66 18.34 -49.38 26.30
N ALA A 67 19.14 -48.92 27.27
CA ALA A 67 19.08 -49.30 28.69
C ALA A 67 17.66 -49.42 29.27
N SER A 68 16.73 -48.54 28.88
CA SER A 68 15.36 -48.52 29.39
C SER A 68 14.33 -49.10 28.41
N VAL A 69 14.74 -49.85 27.38
CA VAL A 69 13.82 -50.46 26.41
C VAL A 69 13.65 -51.95 26.70
N PRO A 70 12.43 -52.45 27.01
CA PRO A 70 12.17 -53.88 27.12
C PRO A 70 12.36 -54.54 25.75
N GLY A 71 13.28 -55.51 25.66
CA GLY A 71 13.62 -56.18 24.41
C GLY A 71 12.75 -57.40 24.16
N THR A 72 11.73 -57.27 23.30
CA THR A 72 10.70 -58.30 23.10
C THR A 72 11.10 -59.37 22.06
N GLY A 73 12.20 -59.17 21.33
CA GLY A 73 12.65 -60.06 20.26
C GLY A 73 13.44 -61.29 20.71
N PRO A 74 13.66 -62.27 19.80
CA PRO A 74 14.31 -63.55 20.11
C PRO A 74 15.68 -63.40 20.81
N SER A 75 15.86 -64.17 21.88
CA SER A 75 17.02 -64.10 22.79
C SER A 75 17.19 -62.74 23.50
N GLY A 76 16.09 -62.11 23.93
CA GLY A 76 16.12 -60.84 24.66
C GLY A 76 16.63 -59.67 23.82
N ARG A 77 16.27 -59.66 22.53
CA ARG A 77 16.78 -58.71 21.57
C ARG A 77 15.81 -57.55 21.37
N VAL A 78 16.24 -56.34 21.70
CA VAL A 78 15.50 -55.11 21.36
C VAL A 78 15.37 -55.00 19.84
N THR A 79 14.13 -54.95 19.39
CA THR A 79 13.71 -54.81 17.99
C THR A 79 13.60 -53.34 17.60
N LYS A 80 13.18 -53.03 16.36
CA LYS A 80 12.96 -51.64 15.93
C LYS A 80 11.70 -51.08 16.60
N GLU A 81 10.71 -51.95 16.75
CA GLU A 81 9.37 -51.69 17.21
C GLU A 81 9.38 -51.33 18.70
N ASP A 82 10.15 -52.07 19.52
CA ASP A 82 10.38 -51.79 20.95
C ASP A 82 10.94 -50.36 21.17
N VAL A 83 11.91 -49.93 20.34
CA VAL A 83 12.51 -48.58 20.43
C VAL A 83 11.51 -47.49 20.08
N GLN A 84 10.63 -47.73 19.10
CA GLN A 84 9.60 -46.77 18.69
C GLN A 84 8.45 -46.69 19.72
N ALA A 85 8.10 -47.81 20.37
CA ALA A 85 7.18 -47.82 21.51
C ALA A 85 7.77 -47.02 22.70
N CYS A 86 9.04 -47.25 23.05
CA CYS A 86 9.71 -46.49 24.11
C CYS A 86 9.92 -45.02 23.77
N SER A 87 10.19 -44.61 22.51
CA SER A 87 10.25 -43.17 22.19
C SER A 87 8.89 -42.50 22.41
N THR A 88 7.80 -43.20 22.08
CA THR A 88 6.43 -42.70 22.24
C THR A 88 6.02 -42.61 23.72
N HIS A 89 6.40 -43.60 24.54
CA HIS A 89 6.10 -43.60 25.98
C HIS A 89 7.06 -42.73 26.81
N GLN A 90 8.32 -42.57 26.42
CA GLN A 90 9.25 -41.65 27.08
C GLN A 90 8.84 -40.18 26.88
N ALA A 91 8.23 -39.85 25.73
CA ALA A 91 7.56 -38.57 25.50
C ALA A 91 6.27 -38.36 26.35
N ALA A 92 5.78 -39.38 27.04
CA ALA A 92 4.60 -39.33 27.89
C ALA A 92 4.90 -39.55 29.40
N ALA A 93 6.09 -40.02 29.76
CA ALA A 93 6.40 -40.46 31.14
C ALA A 93 6.98 -39.38 32.06
N THR A 94 7.54 -38.29 31.52
CA THR A 94 8.25 -37.25 32.29
C THR A 94 7.46 -35.96 32.42
N ALA A 95 6.20 -36.06 32.86
CA ALA A 95 5.32 -34.92 33.11
C ALA A 95 4.74 -34.98 34.53
N ASP A 96 5.60 -34.90 35.56
CA ASP A 96 5.16 -34.58 36.93
C ASP A 96 6.31 -34.10 37.86
N THR A 97 6.84 -32.90 37.62
CA THR A 97 7.26 -31.93 38.67
C THR A 97 7.68 -30.59 38.01
N PRO A 98 7.44 -29.44 38.66
CA PRO A 98 7.57 -28.14 38.00
C PRO A 98 8.97 -27.52 38.13
N SER A 99 9.65 -27.28 37.00
CA SER A 99 10.47 -26.09 36.72
C SER A 99 11.31 -26.26 35.45
N SER A 100 10.98 -25.53 34.37
CA SER A 100 11.95 -24.76 33.55
C SER A 100 11.30 -24.13 32.32
N SER A 101 11.37 -22.79 32.25
CA SER A 101 11.49 -21.96 31.03
C SER A 101 11.29 -22.64 29.66
N GLU A 102 10.05 -22.91 29.26
CA GLU A 102 9.76 -23.22 27.86
C GLU A 102 9.82 -21.93 27.03
N SER A 103 10.75 -21.87 26.07
CA SER A 103 10.86 -20.75 25.14
C SER A 103 9.67 -20.77 24.18
N PRO A 104 8.87 -19.70 24.05
CA PRO A 104 7.74 -19.70 23.13
C PRO A 104 8.18 -20.01 21.70
N ALA A 105 7.46 -20.92 21.04
CA ALA A 105 7.52 -21.05 19.58
C ALA A 105 7.19 -19.69 18.94
N PRO A 106 7.77 -19.33 17.78
CA PRO A 106 7.52 -18.04 17.15
C PRO A 106 6.05 -17.93 16.77
N ALA A 107 5.32 -17.10 17.53
CA ALA A 107 3.92 -16.80 17.26
C ALA A 107 3.75 -16.23 15.84
N PRO A 108 2.64 -16.51 15.15
CA PRO A 108 2.36 -15.91 13.85
C PRO A 108 2.45 -14.38 13.98
N ALA A 109 3.29 -13.76 13.16
CA ALA A 109 3.61 -12.34 13.28
C ALA A 109 2.32 -11.51 13.23
N SER A 110 1.99 -10.85 14.34
CA SER A 110 0.74 -10.12 14.45
C SER A 110 0.74 -8.96 13.45
N LEU A 111 -0.26 -8.94 12.56
CA LEU A 111 -0.47 -7.87 11.58
C LEU A 111 -1.05 -6.61 12.25
N SER A 112 -0.44 -6.23 13.37
CA SER A 112 -0.77 -5.04 14.16
C SER A 112 -0.31 -3.79 13.40
N PRO A 113 -1.12 -2.71 13.35
CA PRO A 113 -0.76 -1.51 12.60
C PRO A 113 0.49 -0.83 13.16
N GLU A 114 1.51 -0.61 12.32
CA GLU A 114 2.74 0.05 12.74
C GLU A 114 2.58 1.59 12.75
N HIS A 115 2.44 2.16 13.94
CA HIS A 115 2.24 3.60 14.13
C HIS A 115 3.56 4.41 13.98
N ARG A 116 3.92 4.77 12.74
CA ARG A 116 5.05 5.66 12.44
C ARG A 116 4.67 7.15 12.62
N PRO A 117 5.31 7.92 13.53
CA PRO A 117 4.92 9.30 13.80
C PRO A 117 5.31 10.27 12.67
N LEU A 118 4.36 11.11 12.22
CA LEU A 118 4.62 12.20 11.27
C LEU A 118 5.39 13.34 11.96
N ARG A 119 6.56 13.69 11.40
CA ARG A 119 7.46 14.74 11.90
C ARG A 119 7.72 15.81 10.85
N GLY A 120 8.00 17.03 11.29
CA GLY A 120 8.41 18.16 10.44
C GLY A 120 7.46 18.41 9.28
N TYR A 121 8.01 18.56 8.07
CA TYR A 121 7.28 18.92 6.86
C TYR A 121 6.02 18.05 6.62
N ARG A 122 6.10 16.72 6.80
CA ARG A 122 4.96 15.82 6.58
C ARG A 122 3.76 16.11 7.49
N ARG A 123 3.98 16.62 8.71
CA ARG A 123 2.89 17.02 9.62
C ARG A 123 2.25 18.35 9.18
N ALA A 124 3.05 19.30 8.70
CA ALA A 124 2.55 20.56 8.16
C ALA A 124 1.75 20.35 6.86
N MET A 125 2.23 19.46 5.98
CA MET A 125 1.54 19.09 4.74
C MET A 125 0.16 18.48 5.02
N VAL A 126 0.06 17.52 5.95
CA VAL A 126 -1.25 16.94 6.34
C VAL A 126 -2.18 18.01 6.90
N ALA A 127 -1.72 18.87 7.81
CA ALA A 127 -2.54 19.95 8.36
C ALA A 127 -3.07 20.91 7.27
N ALA A 128 -2.23 21.30 6.31
CA ALA A 128 -2.62 22.14 5.19
C ALA A 128 -3.63 21.45 4.25
N MET A 129 -3.43 20.15 3.95
CA MET A 129 -4.37 19.39 3.11
C MET A 129 -5.71 19.17 3.79
N THR A 130 -5.74 18.91 5.11
CA THR A 130 -6.99 18.78 5.87
C THR A 130 -7.75 20.11 5.93
N ALA A 131 -7.06 21.24 6.05
CA ALA A 131 -7.69 22.56 5.97
C ALA A 131 -8.23 22.87 4.56
N ALA A 132 -7.48 22.54 3.50
CA ALA A 132 -7.91 22.74 2.12
C ALA A 132 -9.15 21.91 1.75
N ALA A 133 -9.29 20.69 2.29
CA ALA A 133 -10.41 19.79 2.05
C ALA A 133 -11.78 20.29 2.60
N ALA A 134 -11.80 21.39 3.36
CA ALA A 134 -13.04 22.07 3.75
C ALA A 134 -13.60 22.99 2.63
N VAL A 135 -12.81 23.31 1.61
CA VAL A 135 -13.22 24.17 0.50
C VAL A 135 -13.84 23.32 -0.61
N PRO A 136 -15.03 23.67 -1.15
CA PRO A 136 -15.59 22.98 -2.31
C PRO A 136 -14.66 23.07 -3.52
N HIS A 137 -14.17 21.92 -3.99
CA HIS A 137 -13.28 21.84 -5.16
C HIS A 137 -14.09 21.66 -6.45
N CYS A 138 -13.93 22.58 -7.38
CA CYS A 138 -14.28 22.39 -8.79
C CYS A 138 -13.00 22.21 -9.63
N HIS A 139 -13.12 21.52 -10.75
CA HIS A 139 -12.02 21.33 -11.70
C HIS A 139 -12.48 21.73 -13.10
N PHE A 140 -11.64 22.50 -13.78
CA PHE A 140 -11.83 22.95 -15.14
C PHE A 140 -10.55 22.61 -15.94
N PHE A 141 -10.73 22.17 -17.18
CA PHE A 141 -9.66 21.75 -18.08
C PHE A 141 -9.97 22.31 -19.47
N ASP A 142 -8.95 22.86 -20.13
CA ASP A 142 -9.04 23.46 -21.46
C ASP A 142 -7.68 23.37 -22.16
N ASP A 143 -7.67 23.27 -23.48
CA ASP A 143 -6.48 23.04 -24.30
C ASP A 143 -6.03 24.34 -24.98
N ILE A 144 -4.88 24.87 -24.54
CA ILE A 144 -4.38 26.18 -24.99
C ILE A 144 -3.29 26.00 -26.06
N GLY A 145 -3.55 26.52 -27.26
CA GLY A 145 -2.54 26.65 -28.32
C GLY A 145 -1.45 27.66 -27.93
N VAL A 146 -0.19 27.26 -27.98
CA VAL A 146 0.95 28.03 -27.42
C VAL A 146 1.97 28.49 -28.47
N ASP A 147 1.71 28.32 -29.76
CA ASP A 147 2.68 28.58 -30.84
C ASP A 147 3.23 30.01 -30.85
N GLU A 148 2.37 31.02 -30.70
CA GLU A 148 2.79 32.43 -30.62
C GLU A 148 3.59 32.71 -29.33
N LEU A 149 3.27 32.02 -28.23
CA LEU A 149 4.03 32.12 -26.97
C LEU A 149 5.43 31.51 -27.11
N MET A 150 5.60 30.44 -27.89
CA MET A 150 6.92 29.86 -28.21
C MET A 150 7.75 30.83 -29.06
N ARG A 151 7.16 31.41 -30.13
CA ARG A 151 7.83 32.40 -30.99
C ARG A 151 8.22 33.66 -30.22
N MET A 152 7.34 34.18 -29.37
CA MET A 152 7.64 35.32 -28.49
C MET A 152 8.78 35.00 -27.53
N ARG A 153 8.77 33.83 -26.87
CA ARG A 153 9.87 33.37 -26.00
C ARG A 153 11.20 33.37 -26.74
N GLU A 154 11.24 32.85 -27.97
CA GLU A 154 12.47 32.77 -28.77
C GLU A 154 12.99 34.15 -29.21
N ALA A 155 12.10 35.05 -29.62
CA ALA A 155 12.46 36.44 -29.90
C ALA A 155 13.03 37.16 -28.66
N LEU A 156 12.43 36.97 -27.49
CA LEU A 156 12.94 37.51 -26.22
C LEU A 156 14.26 36.85 -25.80
N GLN A 157 14.42 35.54 -26.00
CA GLN A 157 15.65 34.80 -25.66
C GLN A 157 16.85 35.24 -26.51
N GLY A 158 16.62 35.69 -27.74
CA GLY A 158 17.64 36.31 -28.60
C GLY A 158 17.91 37.79 -28.29
N SER A 159 17.15 38.43 -27.41
CA SER A 159 17.33 39.85 -27.07
C SER A 159 18.50 40.09 -26.11
N SER A 160 19.17 41.24 -26.26
CA SER A 160 20.23 41.67 -25.35
C SER A 160 19.77 41.90 -23.91
N GLN A 161 18.46 42.09 -23.69
CA GLN A 161 17.86 42.26 -22.36
C GLN A 161 17.91 40.98 -21.51
N LEU A 162 18.02 39.81 -22.15
CA LEU A 162 18.14 38.49 -21.52
C LEU A 162 19.53 37.86 -21.74
N ALA A 163 20.55 38.68 -22.06
CA ALA A 163 21.92 38.20 -22.25
C ALA A 163 22.43 37.41 -21.03
N GLY A 164 22.76 36.14 -21.24
CA GLY A 164 23.20 35.21 -20.17
C GLY A 164 22.09 34.57 -19.34
N GLN A 165 20.80 34.88 -19.59
CA GLN A 165 19.66 34.30 -18.87
C GLN A 165 18.84 33.37 -19.76
N ARG A 166 18.39 32.24 -19.21
CA ARG A 166 17.52 31.28 -19.92
C ARG A 166 16.05 31.54 -19.60
N LEU A 167 15.29 32.01 -20.59
CA LEU A 167 13.86 32.23 -20.48
C LEU A 167 13.10 30.90 -20.61
N THR A 168 12.44 30.47 -19.54
CA THR A 168 11.51 29.33 -19.56
C THR A 168 10.06 29.81 -19.73
N LEU A 169 9.12 28.88 -19.91
CA LEU A 169 7.70 29.23 -20.05
C LEU A 169 7.07 29.70 -18.72
N LEU A 170 7.56 29.21 -17.58
CA LEU A 170 7.04 29.53 -16.26
C LEU A 170 6.95 31.04 -15.96
N PRO A 171 8.00 31.87 -16.11
CA PRO A 171 7.89 33.32 -15.89
C PRO A 171 6.93 34.02 -16.86
N LEU A 172 6.75 33.51 -18.09
CA LEU A 172 5.78 34.05 -19.04
C LEU A 172 4.34 33.75 -18.59
N LEU A 173 4.08 32.52 -18.13
CA LEU A 173 2.79 32.12 -17.57
C LEU A 173 2.47 32.86 -16.26
N ILE A 174 3.46 33.02 -15.37
CA ILE A 174 3.34 33.83 -14.14
C ILE A 174 3.01 35.29 -14.49
N LYS A 175 3.65 35.87 -15.52
CA LYS A 175 3.37 37.24 -15.94
C LYS A 175 1.98 37.38 -16.58
N ALA A 176 1.55 36.40 -17.39
CA ALA A 176 0.20 36.37 -17.96
C ALA A 176 -0.87 36.28 -16.85
N LEU A 177 -0.72 35.36 -15.91
CA LEU A 177 -1.60 35.25 -14.73
C LEU A 177 -1.64 36.55 -13.92
N SER A 178 -0.48 37.17 -13.68
CA SER A 178 -0.36 38.47 -12.99
C SER A 178 -0.98 39.66 -13.75
N LEU A 179 -1.34 39.50 -15.02
CA LEU A 179 -2.14 40.47 -15.77
C LEU A 179 -3.64 40.15 -15.65
N VAL A 180 -4.04 38.88 -15.85
CA VAL A 180 -5.43 38.42 -15.71
C VAL A 180 -6.00 38.73 -14.31
N LEU A 181 -5.18 38.62 -13.25
CA LEU A 181 -5.59 38.96 -11.88
C LEU A 181 -5.78 40.48 -11.62
N LEU A 182 -5.37 41.37 -12.54
CA LEU A 182 -5.74 42.80 -12.48
C LEU A 182 -7.18 43.02 -12.93
N ASP A 183 -7.58 42.33 -14.00
CA ASP A 183 -8.91 42.49 -14.63
C ASP A 183 -9.98 41.65 -13.91
N HIS A 184 -9.57 40.56 -13.24
CA HIS A 184 -10.45 39.62 -12.53
C HIS A 184 -10.12 39.55 -11.03
N GLU A 185 -10.39 40.66 -10.31
CA GLU A 185 -10.06 40.83 -8.90
C GLU A 185 -10.63 39.74 -7.97
N GLU A 186 -11.79 39.17 -8.31
CA GLU A 186 -12.45 38.09 -7.54
C GLU A 186 -11.57 36.82 -7.45
N LEU A 187 -10.74 36.56 -8.46
CA LEU A 187 -9.81 35.42 -8.47
C LEU A 187 -8.60 35.63 -7.54
N ASN A 188 -8.30 36.88 -7.17
CA ASN A 188 -7.26 37.22 -6.19
C ASN A 188 -7.90 37.62 -4.84
N SER A 189 -8.90 36.85 -4.38
CA SER A 189 -9.61 37.11 -3.14
C SER A 189 -9.59 35.93 -2.17
N SER A 190 -9.94 36.18 -0.90
CA SER A 190 -10.08 35.17 0.14
C SER A 190 -11.27 35.48 1.05
N LEU A 191 -11.97 34.46 1.53
CA LEU A 191 -13.01 34.61 2.53
C LEU A 191 -12.42 35.15 3.85
N GLY A 192 -13.09 36.12 4.49
CA GLY A 192 -12.73 36.60 5.82
C GLY A 192 -13.08 35.59 6.92
N GLU A 193 -12.48 35.75 8.10
CA GLU A 193 -12.63 34.80 9.23
C GLU A 193 -14.09 34.68 9.72
N ASP A 194 -14.88 35.74 9.57
CA ASP A 194 -16.32 35.78 9.90
C ASP A 194 -17.21 34.99 8.92
N GLY A 195 -16.66 34.53 7.78
CA GLY A 195 -17.41 33.89 6.69
C GLY A 195 -18.37 34.81 5.91
N ALA A 196 -18.54 36.07 6.34
CA ALA A 196 -19.50 37.03 5.79
C ALA A 196 -18.88 38.12 4.91
N SER A 197 -17.56 38.08 4.67
CA SER A 197 -16.82 39.10 3.92
C SER A 197 -15.81 38.48 2.94
N ILE A 198 -15.55 39.17 1.83
CA ILE A 198 -14.53 38.80 0.84
C ILE A 198 -13.40 39.83 0.91
N ILE A 199 -12.18 39.35 1.14
CA ILE A 199 -10.96 40.16 1.18
C ILE A 199 -10.31 40.09 -0.20
N VAL A 200 -10.38 41.19 -0.97
CA VAL A 200 -9.77 41.30 -2.30
C VAL A 200 -8.33 41.80 -2.17
N HIS A 201 -7.37 41.07 -2.74
CA HIS A 201 -5.94 41.39 -2.61
C HIS A 201 -5.46 42.23 -3.79
N ARG A 202 -4.82 43.37 -3.49
CA ARG A 202 -4.26 44.32 -4.49
C ARG A 202 -2.81 44.01 -4.90
N ARG A 203 -2.28 42.85 -4.51
CA ARG A 203 -0.90 42.40 -4.77
C ARG A 203 -0.92 40.94 -5.22
N HIS A 204 0.00 40.57 -6.11
CA HIS A 204 0.13 39.21 -6.65
C HIS A 204 1.32 38.49 -6.02
N ASN A 205 1.07 37.57 -5.09
CA ASN A 205 2.10 36.79 -4.41
C ASN A 205 2.05 35.35 -4.96
N ILE A 206 2.63 35.12 -6.13
CA ILE A 206 2.44 33.87 -6.90
C ILE A 206 3.41 32.78 -6.42
N GLY A 207 2.90 31.89 -5.55
CA GLY A 207 3.69 30.80 -4.97
C GLY A 207 3.96 29.66 -5.97
N VAL A 208 5.22 29.39 -6.27
CA VAL A 208 5.63 28.30 -7.17
C VAL A 208 5.89 27.02 -6.35
N ALA A 209 5.14 25.96 -6.65
CA ALA A 209 5.31 24.65 -6.05
C ALA A 209 6.39 23.83 -6.77
N MET A 210 7.35 23.31 -6.02
CA MET A 210 8.49 22.52 -6.51
C MET A 210 8.55 21.18 -5.77
N ALA A 211 8.73 20.08 -6.51
CA ALA A 211 8.93 18.76 -5.93
C ALA A 211 10.39 18.58 -5.48
N THR A 212 10.60 18.13 -4.25
CA THR A 212 11.93 17.78 -3.71
C THR A 212 11.93 16.36 -3.15
N PRO A 213 13.09 15.71 -2.96
CA PRO A 213 13.18 14.39 -2.32
C PRO A 213 12.62 14.34 -0.88
N SER A 214 12.45 15.49 -0.21
CA SER A 214 11.89 15.59 1.15
C SER A 214 10.38 15.90 1.16
N GLY A 215 9.77 16.16 0.00
CA GLY A 215 8.38 16.58 -0.15
C GLY A 215 8.22 17.77 -1.11
N LEU A 216 6.99 18.27 -1.24
CA LEU A 216 6.69 19.51 -1.94
C LEU A 216 7.31 20.70 -1.18
N VAL A 217 7.70 21.77 -1.88
CA VAL A 217 8.05 23.07 -1.30
C VAL A 217 7.40 24.15 -2.15
N VAL A 218 6.71 25.10 -1.53
CA VAL A 218 6.17 26.28 -2.22
C VAL A 218 7.06 27.47 -1.88
N SER A 219 7.74 28.05 -2.87
CA SER A 219 8.45 29.31 -2.64
C SER A 219 7.45 30.45 -2.50
N LYS A 220 7.67 31.33 -1.53
CA LYS A 220 6.94 32.60 -1.38
C LYS A 220 7.91 33.73 -1.65
N HIS A 221 7.61 34.51 -2.69
CA HIS A 221 8.29 35.72 -3.12
C HIS A 221 7.24 36.82 -3.32
#